data_AF-A0A835UJF5-F1
#
_entry.id   AF-A0A835UJF5-F1
#
_cell.length_a   1.000
_cell.length_b   1.000
_cell.length_c   1.000
_cell.angle_alpha   90.00
_cell.angle_beta   90.00
_cell.angle_gamma   90.00
#
_symmetry.space_group_name_H-M   'P 1'
#
loop_
_entity.id
_entity.type
_entity.pdbx_description
1 polymer ?
#
loop_
_entity_poly.entity_id
_entity_poly.type
_entity_poly.pdbx_seq_one_letter_code
_entity_poly.pdbx_strand_id
1 'polypeptide(L)'
;MGVFQVVNHGVPSTLLEEMKEVGLRFFRSPWNSSYGTLAIRDPLHPRVMEAGCCQGGGCPRLEDYFDHHTLPEFRRNPSVWPDFPENYRDVVMDYSNNMKLLAQRLLRMISKV
;
A
#
# COMPACT_ATOMS: atom_id res chain seq x y z
N MET A 1 16.79 20.96 1.48
CA MET A 1 16.65 19.50 1.59
C MET A 1 15.18 19.19 1.81
N GLY A 2 14.62 18.18 1.11
CA GLY A 2 13.18 17.90 1.06
C GLY A 2 12.76 16.54 1.63
N VAL A 3 13.61 15.91 2.46
CA VAL A 3 13.35 14.61 3.09
C VAL A 3 13.84 14.64 4.54
N PHE A 4 13.12 14.00 5.45
CA PHE A 4 13.47 13.83 6.85
C PHE A 4 12.93 12.51 7.40
N GLN A 5 13.59 11.95 8.42
CA GLN A 5 13.10 10.79 9.16
C GLN A 5 12.28 11.26 10.36
N VAL A 6 11.14 10.63 10.60
CA VAL A 6 10.34 10.85 11.82
C VAL A 6 10.56 9.67 12.75
N VAL A 7 11.02 9.95 13.96
CA VAL A 7 11.11 8.99 15.07
C VAL A 7 10.10 9.38 16.15
N ASN A 8 9.76 8.46 17.05
CA ASN A 8 8.75 8.69 18.10
C ASN A 8 7.42 9.24 17.53
N HIS A 9 7.02 8.79 16.33
CA HIS A 9 5.84 9.28 15.60
C HIS A 9 4.50 8.85 16.23
N GLY A 10 4.52 8.00 17.26
CA GLY A 10 3.33 7.56 18.01
C GLY A 10 2.46 6.52 17.29
N VAL A 11 2.96 5.91 16.22
CA VAL A 11 2.31 4.77 15.57
C VAL A 11 2.83 3.51 16.24
N PRO A 12 1.96 2.56 16.66
CA PRO A 12 2.39 1.35 17.35
C PRO A 12 3.43 0.58 16.54
N SER A 13 4.55 0.20 17.17
CA SER A 13 5.58 -0.60 16.50
C SER A 13 5.05 -1.97 16.06
N THR A 14 4.15 -2.56 16.85
CA THR A 14 3.47 -3.82 16.51
C THR A 14 2.73 -3.72 15.17
N LEU A 15 1.99 -2.63 14.95
CA LEU A 15 1.27 -2.39 13.70
C LEU A 15 2.23 -2.22 12.50
N LEU A 16 3.39 -1.60 12.70
CA LEU A 16 4.40 -1.48 11.64
C LEU A 16 4.98 -2.85 11.27
N GLU A 17 5.24 -3.71 12.24
CA GLU A 17 5.72 -5.07 11.98
C GLU A 17 4.64 -5.94 11.34
N GLU A 18 3.39 -5.84 11.78
CA GLU A 18 2.25 -6.53 11.15
C GLU A 18 2.07 -6.11 9.69
N MET A 19 2.15 -4.80 9.39
CA MET A 19 2.04 -4.30 8.02
C MET A 19 3.14 -4.84 7.11
N LYS A 20 4.38 -4.94 7.62
CA LYS A 20 5.49 -5.58 6.89
C LYS A 20 5.21 -7.06 6.64
N GLU A 21 4.77 -7.77 7.68
CA GLU A 21 4.54 -9.21 7.62
C GLU A 21 3.40 -9.57 6.64
N VAL A 22 2.27 -8.88 6.69
CA VAL A 22 1.16 -9.15 5.77
C VAL A 22 1.53 -8.85 4.31
N GLY A 23 2.34 -7.81 4.08
CA GLY A 23 2.89 -7.50 2.76
C GLY A 23 3.82 -8.62 2.26
N LEU A 24 4.76 -9.07 3.09
CA LEU A 24 5.68 -10.16 2.75
C LEU A 24 4.93 -11.46 2.45
N ARG A 25 3.94 -11.81 3.28
CA ARG A 25 3.11 -13.00 3.06
C ARG A 25 2.31 -12.91 1.77
N PHE A 26 1.73 -11.76 1.46
CA PHE A 26 1.01 -11.54 0.21
C PHE A 26 1.92 -11.77 -1.01
N PHE A 27 3.08 -11.11 -1.06
CA PHE A 27 3.98 -11.21 -2.22
C PHE A 27 4.65 -12.58 -2.37
N ARG A 28 4.84 -13.33 -1.28
CA ARG A 28 5.34 -14.72 -1.31
C ARG A 28 4.26 -15.74 -1.67
N SER A 29 2.99 -15.33 -1.68
CA SER A 29 1.87 -16.23 -1.94
C SER A 29 1.70 -16.49 -3.43
N PRO A 30 1.40 -17.74 -3.86
CA PRO A 30 0.99 -18.03 -5.24
C PRO A 30 -0.26 -17.25 -5.68
N TRP A 31 -1.02 -16.71 -4.73
CA TRP A 31 -2.21 -15.90 -4.98
C TRP A 31 -1.88 -14.53 -5.60
N ASN A 32 -0.64 -14.04 -5.51
CA ASN A 32 -0.24 -12.74 -6.05
C ASN A 32 -0.56 -12.60 -7.56
N SER A 33 -0.36 -13.65 -8.35
CA SER A 33 -0.61 -13.67 -9.80
C SER A 33 -2.11 -13.59 -10.14
N SER A 34 -2.99 -14.05 -9.25
CA SER A 34 -4.44 -13.96 -9.45
C SER A 34 -4.94 -12.52 -9.34
N TYR A 35 -4.38 -11.73 -8.41
CA TYR A 35 -4.61 -10.29 -8.32
C TYR A 35 -4.00 -9.54 -9.51
N GLY A 36 -2.85 -10.01 -10.04
CA GLY A 36 -2.33 -9.70 -11.39
C GLY A 36 -3.40 -9.67 -12.47
N THR A 37 -4.15 -10.77 -12.55
CA THR A 37 -5.16 -10.98 -13.60
C THR A 37 -6.43 -10.16 -13.36
N LEU A 38 -6.82 -9.93 -12.10
CA LEU A 38 -7.98 -9.11 -11.73
C LEU A 38 -7.75 -7.62 -12.05
N ALA A 39 -6.53 -7.12 -11.81
CA ALA A 39 -6.12 -5.75 -12.10
C ALA A 39 -6.32 -5.36 -13.58
N ILE A 40 -6.09 -6.30 -14.50
CA ILE A 40 -6.19 -6.08 -15.95
C ILE A 40 -7.65 -5.93 -16.39
N ARG A 41 -8.61 -6.47 -15.63
CA ARG A 41 -10.02 -6.57 -16.03
C ARG A 41 -10.89 -5.40 -15.59
N ASP A 42 -10.48 -4.63 -14.58
CA ASP A 42 -11.27 -3.50 -14.06
C ASP A 42 -10.37 -2.35 -13.54
N PRO A 43 -10.47 -1.13 -14.10
CA PRO A 43 -9.70 0.03 -13.64
C PRO A 43 -10.03 0.50 -12.21
N LEU A 44 -11.09 -0.02 -11.58
CA LEU A 44 -11.46 0.20 -10.18
C LEU A 44 -10.87 -0.83 -9.20
N HIS A 45 -10.23 -1.89 -9.70
CA HIS A 45 -9.58 -2.93 -8.90
C HIS A 45 -8.11 -2.59 -8.56
N PRO A 46 -7.52 -3.23 -7.53
CA PRO A 46 -6.11 -3.03 -7.16
C PRO A 46 -5.21 -3.28 -8.36
N ARG A 47 -4.24 -2.41 -8.62
CA ARG A 47 -3.29 -2.66 -9.71
C ARG A 47 -2.18 -3.55 -9.21
N VAL A 48 -2.01 -4.65 -9.92
CA VAL A 48 -0.82 -5.48 -9.84
C VAL A 48 -0.20 -5.40 -11.23
N MET A 49 0.91 -4.67 -11.32
CA MET A 49 1.67 -4.59 -12.56
C MET A 49 2.83 -5.57 -12.44
N GLU A 50 2.71 -6.69 -13.13
CA GLU A 50 3.84 -7.56 -13.42
C GLU A 50 4.70 -6.87 -14.49
N ALA A 51 6.03 -6.95 -14.37
CA ALA A 51 6.99 -6.20 -15.17
C ALA A 51 6.66 -6.17 -16.68
N GLY A 52 6.08 -5.07 -17.15
CA GLY A 52 5.83 -4.82 -18.55
C GLY A 52 7.06 -4.21 -19.22
N CYS A 53 7.61 -4.91 -20.23
CA CYS A 53 8.59 -4.33 -21.14
C CYS A 53 8.01 -3.05 -21.78
N CYS A 54 8.67 -1.91 -21.57
CA CYS A 54 8.40 -0.72 -22.36
C CYS A 54 8.69 -1.03 -23.83
N GLN A 55 7.70 -0.94 -24.72
CA GLN A 55 8.02 -0.73 -26.14
C GLN A 55 8.77 0.60 -26.23
N GLY A 56 10.09 0.55 -26.49
CA GLY A 56 10.93 1.74 -26.61
C GLY A 56 12.19 1.80 -25.74
N GLY A 57 12.75 0.68 -25.31
CA GLY A 57 14.17 0.62 -24.92
C GLY A 57 14.55 1.23 -23.56
N GLY A 58 13.59 1.43 -22.66
CA GLY A 58 13.87 1.76 -21.26
C GLY A 58 13.92 0.49 -20.41
N CYS A 59 14.93 0.36 -19.53
CA CYS A 59 15.05 -0.74 -18.57
C CYS A 59 13.69 -1.07 -17.92
N PRO A 60 13.27 -2.35 -17.92
CA PRO A 60 12.11 -2.77 -17.13
C PRO A 60 12.35 -2.38 -15.66
N ARG A 61 11.39 -1.68 -15.05
CA ARG A 61 11.33 -1.63 -13.58
C ARG A 61 10.99 -3.05 -13.13
N LEU A 62 12.00 -3.76 -12.64
CA LEU A 62 11.92 -5.12 -12.14
C LEU A 62 11.31 -5.12 -10.72
N GLU A 63 10.14 -4.52 -10.56
CA GLU A 63 9.47 -4.46 -9.26
C GLU A 63 7.98 -4.69 -9.47
N ASP A 64 7.51 -5.84 -9.02
CA ASP A 64 6.09 -6.10 -8.86
C ASP A 64 5.57 -5.18 -7.75
N TYR A 65 4.55 -4.39 -8.04
CA TYR A 65 3.90 -3.55 -7.05
C TYR A 65 2.40 -3.86 -6.97
N PHE A 66 1.85 -3.70 -5.77
CA PHE A 66 0.43 -3.84 -5.47
C PHE A 66 -0.10 -2.53 -4.93
N ASP A 67 -1.06 -1.90 -5.62
CA ASP A 67 -1.69 -0.66 -5.16
C ASP A 67 -3.19 -0.83 -4.91
N HIS A 68 -3.71 -0.12 -3.91
CA HIS A 68 -5.14 0.01 -3.66
C HIS A 68 -5.40 1.29 -2.87
N HIS A 69 -6.54 1.92 -3.14
CA HIS A 69 -6.91 3.15 -2.43
C HIS A 69 -7.30 2.84 -0.99
N THR A 70 -6.53 3.37 -0.04
CA THR A 70 -6.88 3.34 1.39
C THR A 70 -7.51 4.66 1.85
N LEU A 71 -7.32 5.74 1.08
CA LEU A 71 -7.87 7.08 1.31
C LEU A 71 -8.22 7.74 -0.04
N PRO A 72 -9.11 8.74 -0.04
CA PRO A 72 -10.07 9.08 1.03
C PRO A 72 -11.07 7.94 1.28
N GLU A 73 -11.81 7.98 2.39
CA GLU A 73 -12.69 6.87 2.83
C GLU A 73 -13.71 6.46 1.76
N PHE A 74 -14.23 7.38 0.96
CA PHE A 74 -15.16 7.03 -0.13
C PHE A 74 -14.52 6.24 -1.28
N ARG A 75 -13.19 6.24 -1.41
CA ARG A 75 -12.43 5.40 -2.36
C ARG A 75 -11.90 4.13 -1.71
N ARG A 76 -12.06 3.97 -0.40
CA ARG A 76 -11.64 2.79 0.33
C ARG A 76 -12.65 1.68 0.09
N ASN A 77 -12.27 0.67 -0.68
CA ASN A 77 -13.10 -0.50 -0.92
C ASN A 77 -12.37 -1.79 -0.50
N PRO A 78 -12.48 -2.21 0.77
CA PRO A 78 -11.79 -3.41 1.26
C PRO A 78 -12.21 -4.69 0.54
N SER A 79 -13.40 -4.74 -0.07
CA SER A 79 -13.88 -5.96 -0.76
C SER A 79 -13.04 -6.34 -1.98
N VAL A 80 -12.29 -5.39 -2.55
CA VAL A 80 -11.39 -5.65 -3.68
C VAL A 80 -9.95 -5.87 -3.24
N TRP A 81 -9.63 -5.75 -1.95
CA TRP A 81 -8.28 -5.97 -1.43
C TRP A 81 -7.98 -7.46 -1.26
N PRO A 82 -6.71 -7.85 -1.06
CA PRO A 82 -6.34 -9.23 -0.79
C PRO A 82 -7.07 -9.81 0.43
N ASP A 83 -7.59 -11.04 0.26
CA ASP A 83 -8.16 -11.85 1.35
C ASP A 83 -7.06 -12.65 2.07
N PHE A 84 -5.88 -12.80 1.45
CA PHE A 84 -4.72 -13.47 2.03
C PHE A 84 -3.56 -12.49 2.25
N PRO A 85 -2.88 -12.56 3.41
CA PRO A 85 -3.23 -13.34 4.61
C PRO A 85 -4.56 -12.89 5.23
N GLU A 86 -5.17 -13.71 6.11
CA GLU A 86 -6.55 -13.48 6.58
C GLU A 86 -6.75 -12.10 7.25
N ASN A 87 -5.68 -11.55 7.84
CA ASN A 87 -5.67 -10.26 8.51
C ASN A 87 -5.20 -9.08 7.64
N TYR A 88 -4.94 -9.28 6.33
CA TYR A 88 -4.38 -8.25 5.46
C TYR A 88 -5.21 -6.97 5.48
N ARG A 89 -6.54 -7.09 5.31
CA ARG A 89 -7.43 -5.94 5.20
C ARG A 89 -7.47 -5.12 6.49
N ASP A 90 -7.56 -5.79 7.63
CA ASP A 90 -7.61 -5.14 8.93
C ASP A 90 -6.31 -4.38 9.23
N VAL A 91 -5.17 -5.04 9.01
CA VAL A 91 -3.84 -4.44 9.21
C VAL A 91 -3.65 -3.21 8.30
N VAL A 92 -4.02 -3.30 7.02
CA VAL A 92 -3.94 -2.17 6.09
C VAL A 92 -4.86 -1.01 6.51
N MET A 93 -6.08 -1.30 6.96
CA MET A 93 -7.01 -0.27 7.44
C MET A 93 -6.44 0.46 8.65
N ASP A 94 -5.95 -0.28 9.64
CA ASP A 94 -5.37 0.30 10.85
C ASP A 94 -4.11 1.10 10.56
N TYR A 95 -3.24 0.58 9.69
CA TYR A 95 -2.07 1.29 9.22
C TYR A 95 -2.45 2.60 8.50
N SER A 96 -3.41 2.55 7.57
CA SER A 96 -3.91 3.72 6.84
C SER A 96 -4.47 4.79 7.78
N ASN A 97 -5.26 4.39 8.77
CA ASN A 97 -5.83 5.30 9.76
C ASN A 97 -4.74 5.98 10.60
N ASN A 98 -3.72 5.25 11.04
CA ASN A 98 -2.58 5.80 11.77
C ASN A 98 -1.74 6.75 10.90
N MET A 99 -1.46 6.37 9.66
CA MET A 99 -0.71 7.21 8.72
C MET A 99 -1.45 8.51 8.38
N LYS A 100 -2.78 8.47 8.23
CA LYS A 100 -3.62 9.67 8.04
C LYS A 100 -3.42 10.67 9.18
N LEU A 101 -3.47 10.21 10.43
CA LEU A 101 -3.28 11.06 11.62
C LEU A 101 -1.85 11.63 11.68
N LEU A 102 -0.85 10.81 11.39
CA LEU A 102 0.54 11.25 11.34
C LEU A 102 0.75 12.34 10.27
N ALA A 103 0.26 12.11 9.04
CA ALA A 103 0.34 13.07 7.95
C ALA A 103 -0.36 14.39 8.30
N GLN A 104 -1.55 14.35 8.91
CA GLN A 104 -2.25 15.54 9.37
C GLN A 104 -1.46 16.33 10.42
N ARG A 105 -0.79 15.65 11.37
CA ARG A 105 0.07 16.31 12.36
C ARG A 105 1.27 16.99 11.70
N LEU A 106 1.96 16.28 10.79
CA LEU A 106 3.10 16.83 10.04
C LEU A 106 2.70 18.06 9.22
N LEU A 107 1.61 17.95 8.44
CA LEU A 107 1.10 19.06 7.63
C LEU A 107 0.74 20.29 8.48
N ARG A 108 0.11 20.10 9.65
CA ARG A 108 -0.18 21.20 10.57
C ARG A 108 1.07 21.87 11.13
N MET A 109 2.15 21.12 11.36
CA MET A 109 3.42 21.69 11.82
C MET A 109 4.11 22.47 10.70
N ILE A 110 4.09 21.92 9.48
CA ILE A 110 4.69 22.56 8.31
C ILE A 110 3.88 23.77 7.85
N SER A 111 2.56 23.80 8.06
CA SER A 111 1.71 24.95 7.70
C SER A 111 1.78 26.09 8.70
N LYS A 112 2.35 25.89 9.89
CA LYS A 112 2.54 26.94 10.91
C LYS A 112 3.79 27.78 10.65
N VAL A 113 3.99 28.13 9.38
CA VAL A 113 5.04 29.06 8.93
C VAL A 113 4.48 30.48 8.99
#